data_AF-A0AAV4B608-F1
#
_entry.id   AF-A0AAV4B608-F1
#
_cell.length_a   1.000
_cell.length_b   1.000
_cell.length_c   1.000
_cell.angle_alpha   90.00
_cell.angle_beta   90.00
_cell.angle_gamma   90.00
#
_symmetry.space_group_name_H-M   'P 1'
#
loop_
_entity.id
_entity.type
_entity.pdbx_description
1 polymer ?
#
loop_
_entity_poly.entity_id
_entity_poly.type
_entity_poly.pdbx_seq_one_letter_code
_entity_poly.pdbx_strand_id
1 'polypeptide(L)'
;MWFIRRMMRISWTEKKSNEVVLNEANLERSLIKTIRQRQPQFLGHMCRHEDLEHLAITVKIEGKRSRGRQRITFIENLKSWAIGKGSNNNFIRLTENTYEWRNVIANVCSRQST
;
A
#
# COMPACT_ATOMS: atom_id res chain seq x y z
N MET A 1 0.64 3.65 19.21
CA MET A 1 1.57 3.29 20.31
C MET A 1 1.16 3.87 21.64
N TRP A 2 0.86 5.17 21.72
CA TRP A 2 0.47 5.82 22.99
C TRP A 2 -0.69 5.13 23.71
N PHE A 3 -1.78 4.80 23.00
CA PHE A 3 -2.95 4.12 23.59
C PHE A 3 -2.57 2.78 24.25
N ILE A 4 -1.83 1.93 23.53
CA ILE A 4 -1.36 0.62 24.02
C ILE A 4 -0.44 0.80 25.23
N ARG A 5 0.52 1.72 25.17
CA ARG A 5 1.43 2.00 26.30
C ARG A 5 0.69 2.50 27.53
N ARG A 6 -0.34 3.33 27.35
CA ARG A 6 -1.19 3.82 28.44
C ARG A 6 -2.02 2.70 29.07
N MET A 7 -2.61 1.83 28.24
CA MET A 7 -3.39 0.68 28.70
C MET A 7 -2.54 -0.33 29.48
N MET A 8 -1.32 -0.62 29.01
CA MET A 8 -0.37 -1.52 29.68
C MET A 8 0.47 -0.83 30.77
N ARG A 9 0.22 0.45 31.07
CA ARG A 9 0.93 1.25 32.08
C ARG A 9 2.46 1.30 31.88
N ILE A 10 2.92 1.25 30.63
CA ILE A 10 4.35 1.31 30.28
C ILE A 10 4.85 2.73 30.45
N SER A 11 5.83 2.92 31.34
CA SER A 11 6.44 4.24 31.54
C SER A 11 7.30 4.62 30.33
N TRP A 12 7.34 5.92 30.00
CA TRP A 12 8.26 6.42 28.98
C TRP A 12 9.74 6.24 29.39
N THR A 13 10.00 6.18 30.70
CA THR A 13 11.34 6.00 31.28
C THR A 13 11.93 4.63 30.96
N GLU A 14 11.08 3.61 30.75
CA GLU A 14 11.52 2.26 30.38
C GLU A 14 12.14 2.20 28.97
N LYS A 15 11.89 3.22 28.12
CA LYS A 15 12.38 3.32 26.73
C LYS A 15 12.19 2.04 25.90
N LYS A 16 11.16 1.23 26.20
CA LYS A 16 10.83 0.01 25.45
C LYS A 16 10.58 0.32 23.97
N SER A 17 11.12 -0.49 23.07
CA SER A 17 10.87 -0.36 21.63
C SER A 17 9.39 -0.61 21.29
N ASN A 18 8.91 -0.06 20.17
CA ASN A 18 7.51 -0.26 19.75
C ASN A 18 7.20 -1.71 19.40
N GLU A 19 8.20 -2.49 18.99
CA GLU A 19 8.07 -3.90 18.66
C GLU A 19 7.85 -4.75 19.91
N VAL A 20 8.64 -4.51 20.97
CA VAL A 20 8.45 -5.17 22.26
C VAL A 20 7.06 -4.87 22.83
N VAL A 21 6.62 -3.62 22.77
CA VAL A 21 5.28 -3.21 23.23
C VAL A 21 4.16 -3.91 22.45
N LEU A 22 4.33 -4.13 21.15
CA LEU A 22 3.35 -4.86 20.33
C LEU A 22 3.32 -6.35 20.66
N ASN A 23 4.49 -6.96 20.84
CA ASN A 23 4.61 -8.38 21.19
C ASN A 23 4.01 -8.66 22.57
N GLU A 24 4.28 -7.82 23.58
CA GLU A 24 3.69 -7.94 24.92
C GLU A 24 2.17 -7.79 24.89
N ALA A 25 1.64 -6.91 24.04
CA ALA A 25 0.20 -6.75 23.86
C ALA A 25 -0.44 -7.84 22.98
N ASN A 26 0.36 -8.74 22.39
CA ASN A 26 -0.06 -9.69 21.37
C ASN A 26 -0.86 -9.03 20.22
N LEU A 27 -0.40 -7.85 19.78
CA LEU A 27 -1.04 -7.06 18.73
C LEU A 27 -0.16 -7.05 17.47
N GLU A 28 -0.74 -7.43 16.33
CA GLU A 28 -0.08 -7.26 15.04
C GLU A 28 -0.27 -5.83 14.48
N ARG A 29 0.68 -5.37 13.64
CA ARG A 29 0.55 -4.11 12.89
C ARG A 29 -0.55 -4.22 11.81
N SER A 30 -1.81 -4.03 12.21
CA SER A 30 -2.96 -4.10 11.31
C SER A 30 -2.99 -2.99 10.26
N LEU A 31 -2.55 -1.78 10.60
CA LEU A 31 -2.73 -0.60 9.72
C LEU A 31 -2.01 -0.73 8.38
N ILE A 32 -0.74 -1.18 8.37
CA ILE A 32 0.03 -1.32 7.14
C ILE A 32 -0.61 -2.39 6.24
N LYS A 33 -1.07 -3.50 6.83
CA LYS A 33 -1.79 -4.56 6.13
C LYS A 33 -3.08 -4.02 5.50
N THR A 34 -3.87 -3.26 6.26
CA THR A 34 -5.08 -2.60 5.77
C THR A 34 -4.80 -1.62 4.63
N ILE A 35 -3.76 -0.79 4.74
CA ILE A 35 -3.37 0.16 3.68
C ILE A 35 -2.96 -0.59 2.41
N ARG A 36 -2.09 -1.61 2.55
CA ARG A 36 -1.63 -2.45 1.44
C ARG A 36 -2.76 -3.22 0.76
N GLN A 37 -3.82 -3.54 1.49
CA GLN A 37 -5.02 -4.16 0.92
C GLN A 37 -5.91 -3.14 0.19
N ARG A 38 -6.15 -1.98 0.80
CA ARG A 38 -7.09 -0.98 0.28
C ARG A 38 -6.58 -0.24 -0.95
N GLN A 39 -5.30 0.10 -1.00
CA GLN A 39 -4.70 0.82 -2.15
C GLN A 39 -4.90 0.10 -3.50
N PRO A 40 -4.57 -1.20 -3.65
CA PRO A 40 -4.79 -1.92 -4.91
C PRO A 40 -6.27 -2.22 -5.13
N GLN A 41 -7.08 -2.45 -4.09
CA GLN A 41 -8.52 -2.58 -4.27
C GLN A 41 -9.13 -1.32 -4.90
N PHE A 42 -8.72 -0.14 -4.41
CA PHE A 42 -9.13 1.15 -4.95
C PHE A 42 -8.68 1.30 -6.41
N LEU A 43 -7.40 1.06 -6.72
CA LEU A 43 -6.92 1.12 -8.09
C LEU A 43 -7.72 0.21 -9.03
N GLY A 44 -8.00 -1.02 -8.61
CA GLY A 44 -8.76 -1.96 -9.42
C GLY A 44 -10.22 -1.54 -9.64
N HIS A 45 -10.82 -0.84 -8.67
CA HIS A 45 -12.15 -0.25 -8.85
C HIS A 45 -12.09 0.89 -9.88
N MET A 46 -11.17 1.84 -9.72
CA MET A 46 -11.01 2.99 -10.62
C MET A 46 -10.78 2.56 -12.07
N CYS A 47 -9.89 1.59 -12.30
CA CYS A 47 -9.58 1.13 -13.65
C CYS A 47 -10.76 0.45 -14.36
N ARG A 48 -11.75 -0.05 -13.64
CA ARG A 48 -12.90 -0.75 -14.23
C ARG A 48 -14.08 0.16 -14.56
N HIS A 49 -14.07 1.41 -14.12
CA HIS A 49 -15.20 2.31 -14.35
C HIS A 49 -14.93 3.36 -15.44
N GLU A 50 -13.79 3.32 -16.13
CA GLU A 50 -13.43 4.24 -17.23
C GLU A 50 -13.71 5.73 -16.94
N ASP A 51 -13.74 6.11 -15.66
CA ASP A 51 -14.04 7.46 -15.21
C ASP A 51 -12.86 8.42 -15.45
N LEU A 52 -13.07 9.71 -15.14
CA LEU A 52 -12.02 10.74 -15.11
C LEU A 52 -10.75 10.30 -14.38
N GLU A 53 -10.90 9.54 -13.30
CA GLU A 53 -9.77 9.09 -12.50
C GLU A 53 -8.93 8.03 -13.23
N HIS A 54 -9.57 7.16 -14.03
CA HIS A 54 -8.86 6.21 -14.89
C HIS A 54 -8.04 6.96 -15.95
N LEU A 55 -8.63 7.97 -16.59
CA LEU A 55 -7.92 8.82 -17.55
C LEU A 55 -6.74 9.55 -16.89
N ALA A 56 -6.93 10.13 -15.70
CA ALA A 56 -5.88 10.85 -14.98
C ALA A 56 -4.67 9.97 -14.62
N ILE A 57 -4.89 8.67 -14.41
CA ILE A 57 -3.87 7.69 -14.03
C ILE A 57 -3.18 7.08 -15.26
N THR A 58 -3.94 6.83 -16.34
CA THR A 58 -3.45 6.17 -17.54
C THR A 58 -2.77 7.13 -18.52
N VAL A 59 -3.23 8.38 -18.59
CA VAL A 59 -2.68 9.37 -19.52
C VAL A 59 -1.36 9.92 -19.00
N LYS A 60 -0.29 9.76 -19.80
CA LYS A 60 0.93 10.54 -19.61
C LYS A 60 0.70 11.93 -20.17
N ILE A 61 0.53 12.90 -19.29
CA ILE A 61 0.49 14.31 -19.66
C ILE A 61 1.87 14.70 -20.19
N GLU A 62 1.92 15.25 -21.40
CA GLU A 62 3.16 15.75 -21.98
C GLU A 62 3.73 16.91 -21.16
N GLY A 63 5.06 16.93 -21.04
CA GLY A 63 5.79 17.98 -20.33
C GLY A 63 6.70 17.46 -19.21
N LYS A 64 7.54 18.37 -18.71
CA LYS A 64 8.49 18.07 -17.63
C LYS A 64 7.80 18.17 -16.27
N ARG A 65 8.02 17.19 -15.38
CA ARG A 65 7.53 17.26 -14.00
C ARG A 65 8.07 18.52 -13.30
N SER A 66 7.17 19.25 -12.65
CA SER A 66 7.52 20.44 -11.86
C SER A 66 8.39 20.10 -10.65
N ARG A 67 9.22 21.05 -10.22
CA ARG A 67 10.00 20.92 -8.97
C ARG A 67 9.03 20.80 -7.78
N GLY A 68 9.37 19.94 -6.81
CA GLY A 68 8.54 19.69 -5.62
C GLY A 68 7.48 18.59 -5.79
N ARG A 69 7.12 18.19 -7.03
CA ARG A 69 6.23 17.04 -7.25
C ARG A 69 6.93 15.73 -6.87
N GLN A 70 6.20 14.82 -6.24
CA GLN A 70 6.73 13.51 -5.85
C GLN A 70 7.28 12.75 -7.06
N ARG A 71 8.51 12.22 -6.93
CA ARG A 71 9.21 11.52 -8.04
C ARG A 71 8.56 10.19 -8.40
N ILE A 72 8.09 9.46 -7.38
CA ILE A 72 7.44 8.16 -7.50
C ILE A 72 5.94 8.41 -7.57
N THR A 73 5.30 7.97 -8.64
CA THR A 73 3.85 8.03 -8.80
C THR A 73 3.14 6.97 -7.95
N PHE A 74 1.85 7.16 -7.70
CA PHE A 74 1.02 6.17 -7.00
C PHE A 74 1.12 4.79 -7.65
N ILE A 75 1.02 4.71 -8.99
CA ILE A 75 1.15 3.47 -9.77
C ILE A 75 2.55 2.87 -9.61
N GLU A 76 3.62 3.65 -9.77
CA GLU A 76 4.99 3.15 -9.66
C GLU A 76 5.27 2.62 -8.25
N ASN A 77 4.74 3.30 -7.22
CA ASN A 77 4.84 2.85 -5.84
C ASN A 77 4.13 1.50 -5.67
N LEU A 78 2.85 1.42 -6.03
CA LEU A 78 2.05 0.18 -5.99
C LEU A 78 2.72 -0.98 -6.73
N LYS A 79 3.17 -0.73 -7.97
CA LYS A 79 3.87 -1.72 -8.79
C LYS A 79 5.13 -2.23 -8.10
N SER A 80 5.89 -1.34 -7.46
CA SER A 80 7.18 -1.69 -6.83
C SER A 80 7.05 -2.73 -5.72
N TRP A 81 5.97 -2.69 -4.92
CA TRP A 81 5.77 -3.61 -3.81
C TRP A 81 4.73 -4.70 -4.08
N ALA A 82 3.81 -4.52 -5.03
CA ALA A 82 2.80 -5.53 -5.36
C ALA A 82 3.39 -6.67 -6.21
N ILE A 83 4.07 -6.33 -7.30
CA ILE A 83 4.56 -7.30 -8.29
C ILE A 83 6.09 -7.44 -8.24
N GLY A 84 6.79 -6.41 -7.75
CA GLY A 84 8.25 -6.36 -7.70
C GLY A 84 8.84 -5.53 -8.84
N LYS A 85 10.07 -5.04 -8.63
CA LYS A 85 10.80 -4.23 -9.62
C LYS A 85 11.18 -5.12 -10.81
N GLY A 86 10.70 -4.80 -12.02
CA GLY A 86 11.13 -5.45 -13.26
C GLY A 86 10.04 -6.13 -14.09
N SER A 87 8.79 -6.24 -13.61
CA SER A 87 7.71 -6.77 -14.44
C SER A 87 7.31 -5.78 -15.55
N ASN A 88 7.49 -6.18 -16.80
CA ASN A 88 7.13 -5.41 -18.00
C ASN A 88 5.63 -5.45 -18.33
N ASN A 89 4.82 -6.19 -17.57
CA ASN A 89 3.39 -6.25 -17.82
C ASN A 89 2.74 -4.89 -17.54
N ASN A 90 1.75 -4.56 -18.37
CA ASN A 90 0.97 -3.35 -18.24
C ASN A 90 0.12 -3.47 -16.97
N PHE A 91 0.61 -2.92 -15.85
CA PHE A 91 0.03 -3.06 -14.51
C PHE A 91 -1.46 -2.69 -14.48
N ILE A 92 -1.85 -1.71 -15.30
CA ILE A 92 -3.24 -1.30 -15.49
C ILE A 92 -4.06 -2.39 -16.22
N ARG A 93 -3.54 -3.08 -17.23
CA ARG A 93 -4.27 -4.20 -17.86
C ARG A 93 -4.51 -5.37 -16.89
N LEU A 94 -3.64 -5.52 -15.87
CA LEU A 94 -3.84 -6.54 -14.85
C LEU A 94 -5.06 -6.23 -13.95
N THR A 95 -5.45 -4.97 -13.80
CA THR A 95 -6.58 -4.58 -12.95
C THR A 95 -7.94 -4.89 -13.60
N GLU A 96 -7.98 -4.93 -14.93
CA GLU A 96 -9.15 -5.27 -15.76
C GLU A 96 -9.63 -6.70 -15.44
N ASN A 97 -8.71 -7.67 -15.31
CA ASN A 97 -9.07 -9.03 -14.93
C ASN A 97 -9.27 -9.14 -13.40
N THR A 98 -10.52 -9.35 -12.97
CA THR A 98 -10.88 -9.44 -11.55
C THR A 98 -10.24 -10.61 -10.82
N TYR A 99 -10.01 -11.74 -11.50
CA TYR A 99 -9.45 -12.94 -10.88
C TYR A 99 -7.96 -12.75 -10.60
N GLU A 100 -7.21 -12.34 -11.61
CA GLU A 100 -5.77 -12.04 -11.50
C GLU A 100 -5.51 -10.91 -10.50
N TRP A 101 -6.35 -9.87 -10.50
CA TRP A 101 -6.22 -8.76 -9.56
C TRP A 101 -6.44 -9.19 -8.10
N ARG A 102 -7.43 -10.05 -7.85
CA ARG A 102 -7.66 -10.62 -6.50
C ARG A 102 -6.48 -11.45 -6.05
N ASN A 103 -5.87 -12.25 -6.93
CA ASN A 103 -4.68 -13.03 -6.61
C ASN A 103 -3.50 -12.12 -6.23
N VAL A 104 -3.28 -11.02 -6.94
CA VAL A 104 -2.24 -10.04 -6.56
C VAL A 104 -2.52 -9.42 -5.19
N ILE A 105 -3.76 -9.01 -4.91
CA ILE A 105 -4.11 -8.44 -3.59
C ILE A 105 -3.90 -9.48 -2.48
N ALA A 106 -4.29 -10.73 -2.70
CA ALA A 106 -4.09 -11.81 -1.74
C ALA A 106 -2.60 -12.05 -1.44
N ASN A 107 -1.76 -12.09 -2.47
CA ASN A 107 -0.31 -12.25 -2.36
C ASN A 107 0.36 -11.07 -1.62
N VAL A 108 -0.17 -9.86 -1.79
CA VAL A 108 0.30 -8.68 -1.04
C VAL A 108 -0.06 -8.79 0.44
N CYS A 109 -1.27 -9.23 0.75
CA CYS A 109 -1.75 -9.33 2.13
C CYS A 109 -1.07 -10.44 2.93
N SER A 110 -0.56 -11.48 2.25
CA SER A 110 0.18 -12.59 2.85
C SER A 110 1.67 -12.29 3.10
N ARG A 111 2.23 -11.23 2.48
CA ARG A 111 3.60 -10.79 2.79
C ARG A 111 3.65 -10.22 4.21
N GLN A 112 4.41 -10.88 5.09
CA GLN A 112 4.70 -10.37 6.43
C GLN A 112 5.30 -8.96 6.32
N SER A 113 4.81 -8.05 7.15
CA SER A 113 5.37 -6.71 7.25
C SER A 113 6.77 -6.81 7.84
N THR A 114 7.79 -6.71 6.99
CA THR A 114 9.16 -6.34 7.37
C THR A 114 9.17 -5.03 8.14
#